data_AF-A0A938AR56-F1
#
_entry.id   AF-A0A938AR56-F1
#
_cell.length_a   1.000
_cell.length_b   1.000
_cell.length_c   1.000
_cell.angle_alpha   90.00
_cell.angle_beta   90.00
_cell.angle_gamma   90.00
#
_symmetry.space_group_name_H-M   'P 1'
#
loop_
_entity.id
_entity.type
_entity.pdbx_description
1 polymer ?
#
loop_
_entity_poly.entity_id
_entity_poly.type
_entity_poly.pdbx_seq_one_letter_code
_entity_poly.pdbx_strand_id
1 'polypeptide(L)'
;MGLKDFFRPRQSNFFTLLLEQAELTQRGMEALEEYMKTHDPQAARDVGKAEREADEQRRILIDELNRTFVTPIDREDIFSLSRAIDDVLDYAYTTVDEMSTFGVQPNLYLQRIVAVLREAADELFMAVKQLKERPNLASEHAARAKVLENQVESIYREAIAELFQGPKSVDDIVYMLKMRELYRHLSNAADRGDETANIIGDIVVKMT
;
A
#
# COMPACT_ATOMS: atom_id res chain seq x y z
N MET A 1 36.25 4.51 -29.01
CA MET A 1 35.05 4.89 -28.23
C MET A 1 34.49 6.14 -28.85
N GLY A 2 33.31 6.06 -29.46
CA GLY A 2 32.76 7.14 -30.26
C GLY A 2 32.03 8.17 -29.39
N LEU A 3 32.05 9.43 -29.81
CA LEU A 3 31.29 10.57 -29.22
C LEU A 3 29.78 10.29 -29.03
N LYS A 4 29.24 9.21 -29.61
CA LYS A 4 27.85 8.77 -29.47
C LYS A 4 27.54 8.11 -28.11
N ASP A 5 28.55 7.60 -27.40
CA ASP A 5 28.35 7.00 -26.07
C ASP A 5 28.27 8.06 -24.96
N PHE A 6 28.68 9.31 -25.25
CA PHE A 6 28.64 10.43 -24.30
C PHE A 6 27.26 11.13 -24.24
N PHE A 7 26.41 10.91 -25.24
CA PHE A 7 25.09 11.52 -25.38
C PHE A 7 23.94 10.50 -25.24
N ARG A 8 24.19 9.31 -24.70
CA ARG A 8 23.09 8.43 -24.28
C ARG A 8 22.62 8.91 -22.91
N PRO A 9 21.40 9.50 -22.79
CA PRO A 9 20.82 9.71 -21.47
C PRO A 9 20.80 8.35 -20.78
N ARG A 10 21.27 8.32 -19.53
CA ARG A 10 21.06 7.17 -18.64
C ARG A 10 19.55 6.91 -18.69
N GLN A 11 19.12 5.77 -19.24
CA GLN A 11 17.69 5.48 -19.29
C GLN A 11 17.25 5.21 -17.85
N SER A 12 16.73 6.25 -17.22
CA SER A 12 16.04 6.20 -15.94
C SER A 12 14.89 5.23 -16.08
N ASN A 13 14.99 4.05 -15.48
CA ASN A 13 13.93 3.07 -15.57
C ASN A 13 12.91 3.32 -14.45
N PHE A 14 12.04 4.32 -14.65
CA PHE A 14 10.98 4.65 -13.68
C PHE A 14 10.10 3.46 -13.34
N PHE A 15 9.87 2.53 -14.28
CA PHE A 15 9.17 1.28 -13.99
C PHE A 15 9.91 0.38 -13.00
N THR A 16 11.24 0.36 -13.02
CA THR A 16 12.03 -0.36 -12.02
C THR A 16 11.91 0.31 -10.65
N LEU A 17 12.00 1.63 -10.57
CA LEU A 17 11.85 2.36 -9.30
C LEU A 17 10.46 2.14 -8.69
N LEU A 18 9.40 2.23 -9.50
CA LEU A 18 8.04 1.93 -9.06
C LEU A 18 7.87 0.47 -8.61
N LEU A 19 8.51 -0.48 -9.30
CA LEU A 19 8.47 -1.89 -8.93
C LEU A 19 9.20 -2.15 -7.61
N GLU A 20 10.36 -1.52 -7.39
CA GLU A 20 11.11 -1.59 -6.13
C GLU A 20 10.30 -1.01 -4.97
N GLN A 21 9.60 0.12 -5.16
CA GLN A 21 8.65 0.63 -4.17
C GLN A 21 7.52 -0.36 -3.88
N ALA A 22 6.90 -0.93 -4.92
CA ALA A 22 5.80 -1.88 -4.74
C ALA A 22 6.24 -3.16 -4.01
N GLU A 23 7.46 -3.64 -4.25
CA GLU A 23 8.05 -4.77 -3.53
C GLU A 23 8.26 -4.45 -2.03
N LEU A 24 8.67 -3.22 -1.70
CA LEU A 24 8.80 -2.77 -0.32
C LEU A 24 7.43 -2.66 0.37
N THR A 25 6.41 -2.13 -0.32
CA THR A 25 5.03 -2.11 0.18
C THR A 25 4.51 -3.53 0.43
N GLN A 26 4.73 -4.47 -0.49
CA GLN A 26 4.37 -5.88 -0.31
C GLN A 26 5.04 -6.48 0.94
N ARG A 27 6.36 -6.29 1.09
CA ARG A 27 7.13 -6.76 2.26
C ARG A 27 6.62 -6.15 3.58
N GLY A 28 6.27 -4.86 3.57
CA GLY A 28 5.72 -4.19 4.74
C GLY A 28 4.34 -4.73 5.14
N MET A 29 3.49 -5.05 4.15
CA MET A 29 2.19 -5.67 4.40
C MET A 29 2.31 -7.10 4.92
N GLU A 30 3.29 -7.88 4.44
CA GLU A 30 3.62 -9.20 4.99
C GLU A 30 4.06 -9.12 6.46
N ALA A 31 4.93 -8.14 6.78
CA ALA A 31 5.35 -7.89 8.16
C ALA A 31 4.17 -7.43 9.05
N LEU A 32 3.24 -6.63 8.52
CA LEU A 32 2.05 -6.22 9.25
C LEU A 32 1.12 -7.43 9.53
N GLU A 33 0.94 -8.32 8.54
CA GLU A 33 0.16 -9.53 8.73
C GLU A 33 0.79 -10.43 9.82
N GLU A 34 2.11 -10.57 9.80
CA GLU A 34 2.83 -11.30 10.84
C GLU A 34 2.66 -10.66 12.22
N TYR A 35 2.75 -9.32 12.30
CA TYR A 35 2.47 -8.58 13.53
C TYR A 35 1.05 -8.81 14.03
N MET A 36 0.05 -8.87 13.15
CA MET A 36 -1.33 -9.16 13.56
C MET A 36 -1.52 -10.61 14.05
N LYS A 37 -0.71 -11.55 13.59
CA LYS A 37 -0.76 -12.97 14.01
C LYS A 37 -0.03 -13.22 15.33
N THR A 38 1.16 -12.64 15.49
CA THR A 38 2.07 -12.95 16.60
C THR A 38 2.16 -11.87 17.66
N HIS A 39 1.80 -10.63 17.29
CA HIS A 39 2.05 -9.43 18.06
C HIS A 39 3.53 -9.26 18.47
N ASP A 40 4.45 -9.79 17.64
CA ASP A 40 5.89 -9.72 17.88
C ASP A 40 6.41 -8.29 17.61
N PRO A 41 7.09 -7.65 18.58
CA PRO A 41 7.78 -6.39 18.36
C PRO A 41 8.81 -6.41 17.22
N GLN A 42 9.33 -7.58 16.83
CA GLN A 42 10.20 -7.69 15.66
C GLN A 42 9.43 -7.43 14.36
N ALA A 43 8.25 -8.02 14.19
CA ALA A 43 7.41 -7.79 13.01
C ALA A 43 7.03 -6.30 12.88
N ALA A 44 6.70 -5.65 14.01
CA ALA A 44 6.49 -4.20 14.07
C ALA A 44 7.71 -3.39 13.58
N ARG A 45 8.92 -3.77 13.99
CA ARG A 45 10.17 -3.14 13.53
C ARG A 45 10.40 -3.36 12.03
N ASP A 46 10.00 -4.52 11.51
CA ASP A 46 10.16 -4.86 10.09
C ASP A 46 9.20 -4.05 9.21
N VAL A 47 7.97 -3.78 9.68
CA VAL A 47 7.06 -2.81 9.01
C VAL A 47 7.71 -1.44 8.90
N GLY A 48 8.19 -0.88 10.02
CA GLY A 48 8.84 0.44 10.02
C GLY A 48 10.18 0.45 9.27
N LYS A 49 10.83 -0.70 9.06
CA LYS A 49 12.02 -0.79 8.20
C LYS A 49 11.63 -0.73 6.73
N ALA A 50 10.57 -1.44 6.34
CA ALA A 50 10.07 -1.41 4.96
C ALA A 50 9.61 0.01 4.58
N GLU A 51 8.89 0.70 5.47
CA GLU A 51 8.46 2.10 5.27
C GLU A 51 9.65 3.02 4.98
N ARG A 52 10.65 3.08 5.87
CA ARG A 52 11.86 3.90 5.64
C ARG A 52 12.61 3.56 4.35
N GLU A 53 12.65 2.27 3.98
CA GLU A 53 13.26 1.84 2.72
C GLU A 53 12.45 2.36 1.51
N ALA A 54 11.12 2.31 1.57
CA ALA A 54 10.24 2.77 0.50
C ALA A 54 10.27 4.30 0.34
N ASP A 55 10.33 5.00 1.47
CA ASP A 55 10.41 6.46 1.54
C ASP A 55 11.69 6.98 0.87
N GLU A 56 12.81 6.28 1.09
CA GLU A 56 14.08 6.54 0.39
C GLU A 56 13.96 6.27 -1.12
N GLN A 57 13.31 5.17 -1.52
CA GLN A 57 13.08 4.88 -2.94
C GLN A 57 12.20 5.94 -3.60
N ARG A 58 11.17 6.42 -2.88
CA ARG A 58 10.32 7.51 -3.34
C ARG A 58 11.11 8.78 -3.57
N ARG A 59 11.99 9.13 -2.63
CA ARG A 59 12.89 10.28 -2.77
C ARG A 59 13.79 10.15 -4.00
N ILE A 60 14.37 8.98 -4.24
CA ILE A 60 15.19 8.69 -5.42
C ILE A 60 14.37 8.89 -6.70
N LEU A 61 13.15 8.35 -6.75
CA LEU A 61 12.24 8.50 -7.89
C LEU A 61 11.90 9.98 -8.17
N ILE A 62 11.59 10.75 -7.13
CA ILE A 62 11.26 12.18 -7.26
C ILE A 62 12.48 12.97 -7.77
N ASP A 63 13.67 12.72 -7.23
CA ASP A 63 14.91 13.34 -7.69
C ASP A 63 15.20 13.02 -9.16
N GLU A 64 14.95 11.78 -9.58
CA GLU A 64 15.12 11.35 -10.96
C GLU A 64 14.08 11.99 -11.90
N LEU A 65 12.82 12.11 -11.46
CA LEU A 65 11.76 12.83 -12.19
C LEU A 65 12.13 14.30 -12.43
N ASN A 66 12.71 14.97 -11.43
CA ASN A 66 13.13 16.37 -11.50
C ASN A 66 14.31 16.60 -12.46
N ARG A 67 15.19 15.59 -12.60
CA ARG A 67 16.40 15.67 -13.45
C ARG A 67 16.17 15.17 -14.87
N THR A 68 15.10 14.42 -15.10
CA THR A 68 14.82 13.79 -16.39
C THR A 68 13.88 14.63 -17.22
N PHE A 69 14.30 15.05 -18.42
CA PHE A 69 13.44 15.86 -19.30
C PHE A 69 12.33 15.02 -19.99
N VAL A 70 12.68 13.81 -20.43
CA VAL A 70 11.80 12.89 -21.18
C VAL A 70 11.54 11.64 -20.35
N THR A 71 10.27 11.39 -20.02
CA THR A 71 9.81 10.23 -19.25
C THR A 71 9.15 9.18 -20.17
N PRO A 72 9.11 7.89 -19.78
CA PRO A 72 8.54 6.82 -20.60
C PRO A 72 7.00 6.84 -20.65
N ILE A 73 6.36 7.43 -19.63
CA ILE A 73 4.93 7.74 -19.54
C ILE A 73 4.77 9.15 -18.95
N ASP A 74 3.55 9.63 -18.78
CA ASP A 74 3.29 10.94 -18.20
C ASP A 74 3.94 11.06 -16.81
N ARG A 75 4.69 12.15 -16.61
CA ARG A 75 5.39 12.45 -15.35
C ARG A 75 4.43 12.56 -14.15
N GLU A 76 3.23 13.09 -14.39
CA GLU A 76 2.17 13.18 -13.37
C GLU A 76 1.69 11.79 -12.95
N ASP A 77 1.61 10.84 -13.87
CA ASP A 77 1.21 9.46 -13.57
C ASP A 77 2.28 8.74 -12.75
N ILE A 78 3.57 8.90 -13.11
CA ILE A 78 4.69 8.32 -12.34
C ILE A 78 4.67 8.83 -10.90
N PHE A 79 4.52 10.15 -10.74
CA PHE A 79 4.46 10.77 -9.43
C PHE A 79 3.25 10.30 -8.61
N SER A 80 2.07 10.26 -9.24
CA SER A 80 0.83 9.88 -8.57
C SER A 80 0.85 8.41 -8.18
N LEU A 81 1.33 7.53 -9.06
CA LEU A 81 1.46 6.10 -8.77
C LEU A 81 2.48 5.85 -7.64
N SER A 82 3.64 6.52 -7.70
CA SER A 82 4.66 6.41 -6.65
C SER A 82 4.12 6.83 -5.29
N ARG A 83 3.36 7.93 -5.22
CA ARG A 83 2.70 8.38 -3.99
C ARG A 83 1.62 7.41 -3.51
N ALA A 84 0.78 6.89 -4.40
CA ALA A 84 -0.30 5.99 -3.99
C ALA A 84 0.23 4.66 -3.43
N ILE A 85 1.32 4.12 -4.02
CA ILE A 85 2.02 2.92 -3.50
C ILE A 85 2.59 3.15 -2.10
N ASP A 86 3.16 4.34 -1.88
CA ASP A 86 3.76 4.78 -0.61
C ASP A 86 2.69 4.92 0.48
N ASP A 87 1.58 5.59 0.17
CA ASP A 87 0.45 5.78 1.09
C ASP A 87 -0.04 4.42 1.66
N VAL A 88 -0.06 3.33 0.87
CA VAL A 88 -0.46 1.99 1.38
C VAL A 88 0.46 1.50 2.49
N LEU A 89 1.78 1.67 2.33
CA LEU A 89 2.76 1.25 3.33
C LEU A 89 2.76 2.16 4.56
N ASP A 90 2.53 3.46 4.37
CA ASP A 90 2.35 4.41 5.47
C ASP A 90 1.19 4.01 6.38
N TYR A 91 0.06 3.59 5.80
CA TYR A 91 -1.06 3.06 6.57
C TYR A 91 -0.68 1.79 7.36
N ALA A 92 0.13 0.91 6.78
CA ALA A 92 0.61 -0.28 7.47
C ALA A 92 1.48 0.08 8.68
N TYR A 93 2.42 1.00 8.49
CA TYR A 93 3.29 1.50 9.55
C TYR A 93 2.52 2.21 10.66
N THR A 94 1.63 3.14 10.30
CA THR A 94 0.81 3.89 11.26
C THR A 94 -0.19 3.00 11.99
N THR A 95 -0.66 1.89 11.40
CA THR A 95 -1.49 0.90 12.11
C THR A 95 -0.74 0.31 13.32
N VAL A 96 0.54 -0.04 13.15
CA VAL A 96 1.38 -0.57 14.24
C VAL A 96 1.53 0.48 15.34
N ASP A 97 1.78 1.74 14.96
CA ASP A 97 1.95 2.86 15.89
C ASP A 97 0.66 3.17 16.67
N GLU A 98 -0.49 3.19 15.99
CA GLU A 98 -1.80 3.39 16.63
C GLU A 98 -2.14 2.27 17.60
N MET A 99 -1.88 1.01 17.23
CA MET A 99 -2.10 -0.13 18.14
C MET A 99 -1.26 -0.03 19.40
N SER A 100 0.01 0.36 19.25
CA SER A 100 0.92 0.59 20.37
C SER A 100 0.44 1.75 21.25
N THR A 101 0.07 2.87 20.63
CA THR A 101 -0.44 4.08 21.30
C THR A 101 -1.72 3.82 22.07
N PHE A 102 -2.64 3.06 21.50
CA PHE A 102 -3.90 2.69 22.15
C PHE A 102 -3.74 1.53 23.15
N GLY A 103 -2.61 0.83 23.15
CA GLY A 103 -2.36 -0.34 23.99
C GLY A 103 -3.32 -1.48 23.70
N VAL A 104 -3.63 -1.71 22.42
CA VAL A 104 -4.55 -2.79 21.98
C VAL A 104 -3.77 -3.96 21.38
N GLN A 105 -4.39 -5.13 21.41
CA GLN A 105 -3.84 -6.36 20.83
C GLN A 105 -4.62 -6.70 19.54
N PRO A 106 -4.01 -7.42 18.59
CA PRO A 106 -4.73 -7.91 17.42
C PRO A 106 -5.95 -8.74 17.82
N ASN A 107 -7.06 -8.54 17.12
CA ASN A 107 -8.25 -9.37 17.23
C ASN A 107 -8.60 -10.01 15.87
N LEU A 108 -9.64 -10.85 15.85
CA LEU A 108 -10.02 -11.59 14.64
C LEU A 108 -10.37 -10.66 13.46
N TYR A 109 -11.04 -9.53 13.70
CA TYR A 109 -11.39 -8.58 12.64
C TYR A 109 -10.17 -7.85 12.09
N LEU A 110 -9.25 -7.39 12.96
CA LEU A 110 -7.99 -6.78 12.55
C LEU A 110 -7.17 -7.76 11.69
N GLN A 111 -7.06 -9.02 12.13
CA GLN A 111 -6.36 -10.07 11.39
C GLN A 111 -7.01 -10.33 10.02
N ARG A 112 -8.35 -10.43 9.97
CA ARG A 112 -9.09 -10.61 8.71
C ARG A 112 -8.90 -9.44 7.74
N ILE A 113 -8.98 -8.20 8.22
CA ILE A 113 -8.80 -7.01 7.38
C ILE A 113 -7.36 -6.96 6.84
N VAL A 114 -6.35 -7.14 7.70
CA VAL A 114 -4.95 -7.09 7.28
C VAL A 114 -4.59 -8.20 6.30
N ALA A 115 -5.13 -9.41 6.47
CA ALA A 115 -4.92 -10.49 5.49
C ALA A 115 -5.40 -10.09 4.09
N VAL A 116 -6.59 -9.49 3.99
CA VAL A 116 -7.14 -9.01 2.71
C VAL A 116 -6.33 -7.83 2.15
N LEU A 117 -5.88 -6.90 3.00
CA LEU A 117 -4.98 -5.81 2.56
C LEU A 117 -3.65 -6.34 2.03
N ARG A 118 -3.08 -7.38 2.66
CA ARG A 118 -1.85 -8.04 2.18
C ARG A 118 -2.07 -8.69 0.82
N GLU A 119 -3.21 -9.36 0.61
CA GLU A 119 -3.60 -9.86 -0.72
C GLU A 119 -3.76 -8.72 -1.74
N ALA A 120 -4.31 -7.57 -1.34
CA ALA A 120 -4.45 -6.41 -2.23
C ALA A 120 -3.08 -5.86 -2.64
N ALA A 121 -2.12 -5.79 -1.70
CA ALA A 121 -0.74 -5.39 -1.99
C ALA A 121 -0.04 -6.34 -2.96
N ASP A 122 -0.28 -7.65 -2.87
CA ASP A 122 0.22 -8.63 -3.85
C ASP A 122 -0.31 -8.34 -5.26
N GLU A 123 -1.61 -8.07 -5.39
CA GLU A 123 -2.23 -7.73 -6.67
C GLU A 123 -1.67 -6.41 -7.23
N LEU A 124 -1.49 -5.39 -6.38
CA LEU A 124 -0.87 -4.12 -6.79
C LEU A 124 0.59 -4.29 -7.24
N PHE A 125 1.40 -5.08 -6.51
CA PHE A 125 2.76 -5.42 -6.91
C PHE A 125 2.78 -6.08 -8.29
N MET A 126 1.89 -7.06 -8.50
CA MET A 126 1.79 -7.74 -9.79
C MET A 126 1.30 -6.80 -10.90
N ALA A 127 0.39 -5.87 -10.61
CA ALA A 127 -0.05 -4.86 -11.56
C ALA A 127 1.13 -3.97 -12.00
N VAL A 128 1.88 -3.41 -11.05
CA VAL A 128 3.07 -2.57 -11.31
C VAL A 128 4.12 -3.35 -12.11
N LYS A 129 4.37 -4.61 -11.75
CA LYS A 129 5.32 -5.50 -12.45
C LYS A 129 4.96 -5.73 -13.91
N GLN A 130 3.67 -5.86 -14.22
CA GLN A 130 3.20 -6.10 -15.59
C GLN A 130 2.97 -4.82 -16.40
N LEU A 131 2.91 -3.65 -15.74
CA LEU A 131 2.49 -2.38 -16.33
C LEU A 131 3.21 -2.03 -17.64
N LYS A 132 4.52 -2.26 -17.71
CA LYS A 132 5.33 -1.96 -18.89
C LYS A 132 5.10 -2.94 -20.04
N GLU A 133 5.10 -4.24 -19.75
CA GLU A 133 5.21 -5.30 -20.78
C GLU A 133 3.85 -5.89 -21.15
N ARG A 134 2.88 -5.89 -20.22
CA ARG A 134 1.54 -6.47 -20.37
C ARG A 134 0.48 -5.58 -19.71
N PRO A 135 0.18 -4.39 -20.28
CA PRO A 135 -0.76 -3.43 -19.69
C PRO A 135 -2.15 -4.00 -19.41
N ASN A 136 -2.69 -4.84 -20.30
CA ASN A 136 -3.99 -5.49 -20.08
C ASN A 136 -3.98 -6.40 -18.84
N LEU A 137 -2.88 -7.15 -18.62
CA LEU A 137 -2.73 -7.99 -17.44
C LEU A 137 -2.54 -7.15 -16.17
N ALA A 138 -1.86 -5.99 -16.28
CA ALA A 138 -1.77 -5.04 -15.18
C ALA A 138 -3.16 -4.52 -14.76
N SER A 139 -4.03 -4.19 -15.72
CA SER A 139 -5.42 -3.82 -15.45
C SER A 139 -6.24 -4.93 -14.80
N GLU A 140 -6.02 -6.19 -15.18
CA GLU A 140 -6.68 -7.33 -14.52
C GLU A 140 -6.25 -7.48 -13.05
N HIS A 141 -4.97 -7.31 -12.74
CA HIS A 141 -4.46 -7.29 -11.37
C HIS A 141 -5.03 -6.09 -10.57
N ALA A 142 -5.04 -4.89 -11.17
CA ALA A 142 -5.63 -3.71 -10.55
C ALA A 142 -7.12 -3.93 -10.24
N ALA A 143 -7.89 -4.52 -11.16
CA ALA A 143 -9.30 -4.86 -10.93
C ALA A 143 -9.51 -5.85 -9.77
N ARG A 144 -8.60 -6.82 -9.58
CA ARG A 144 -8.64 -7.73 -8.42
C ARG A 144 -8.37 -7.00 -7.11
N ALA A 145 -7.44 -6.05 -7.07
CA ALA A 145 -7.23 -5.21 -5.89
C ALA A 145 -8.50 -4.43 -5.49
N LYS A 146 -9.26 -3.92 -6.46
CA LYS A 146 -10.57 -3.27 -6.18
C LYS A 146 -11.59 -4.23 -5.57
N VAL A 147 -11.61 -5.50 -5.99
CA VAL A 147 -12.49 -6.52 -5.38
C VAL A 147 -12.13 -6.76 -3.92
N LEU A 148 -10.82 -6.74 -3.60
CA LEU A 148 -10.34 -6.92 -2.23
C LEU A 148 -10.65 -5.72 -1.33
N GLU A 149 -10.67 -4.48 -1.84
CA GLU A 149 -11.17 -3.31 -1.11
C GLU A 149 -12.62 -3.52 -0.65
N ASN A 150 -13.50 -3.94 -1.56
CA ASN A 150 -14.91 -4.21 -1.23
C ASN A 150 -15.05 -5.28 -0.14
N GLN A 151 -14.14 -6.26 -0.11
CA GLN A 151 -14.08 -7.27 0.93
C GLN A 151 -13.63 -6.69 2.28
N VAL A 152 -12.64 -5.79 2.31
CA VAL A 152 -12.25 -5.05 3.53
C VAL A 152 -13.43 -4.25 4.06
N GLU A 153 -14.12 -3.49 3.21
CA GLU A 153 -15.28 -2.68 3.61
C GLU A 153 -16.41 -3.55 4.20
N SER A 154 -16.63 -4.75 3.65
CA SER A 154 -17.58 -5.72 4.20
C SER A 154 -17.19 -6.17 5.62
N ILE A 155 -15.92 -6.55 5.82
CA ILE A 155 -15.40 -6.96 7.14
C ILE A 155 -15.42 -5.80 8.13
N TYR A 156 -15.09 -4.59 7.68
CA TYR A 156 -15.16 -3.36 8.48
C TYR A 156 -16.59 -3.13 9.00
N ARG A 157 -17.61 -3.24 8.13
CA ARG A 157 -19.02 -3.10 8.53
C ARG A 157 -19.47 -4.17 9.52
N GLU A 158 -19.04 -5.41 9.32
CA GLU A 158 -19.28 -6.52 10.26
C GLU A 158 -18.67 -6.19 11.63
N ALA A 159 -17.39 -5.79 11.64
CA ALA A 159 -16.65 -5.45 12.85
C ALA A 159 -17.29 -4.29 13.63
N ILE A 160 -17.73 -3.23 12.93
CA ILE A 160 -18.43 -2.11 13.54
C ILE A 160 -19.80 -2.53 14.09
N ALA A 161 -20.57 -3.34 13.35
CA ALA A 161 -21.87 -3.79 13.82
C ALA A 161 -21.76 -4.61 15.12
N GLU A 162 -20.76 -5.48 15.24
CA GLU A 162 -20.47 -6.21 16.48
C GLU A 162 -19.99 -5.29 17.60
N LEU A 163 -19.09 -4.36 17.27
CA LEU A 163 -18.49 -3.45 18.25
C LEU A 163 -19.54 -2.58 18.97
N PHE A 164 -20.62 -2.21 18.29
CA PHE A 164 -21.71 -1.40 18.87
C PHE A 164 -22.73 -2.22 19.69
N GLN A 165 -22.69 -3.55 19.65
CA GLN A 165 -23.56 -4.41 20.47
C GLN A 165 -22.93 -4.82 21.81
N GLY A 166 -21.60 -4.70 21.92
CA GLY A 166 -20.80 -5.16 23.06
C GLY A 166 -20.80 -4.29 24.34
N PRO A 167 -20.89 -2.94 24.29
CA PRO A 167 -20.59 -2.12 25.47
C PRO A 167 -21.60 -2.28 26.62
N LYS A 168 -21.10 -2.62 27.81
CA LYS A 168 -21.88 -2.73 29.06
C LYS A 168 -21.34 -1.85 30.19
N SER A 169 -20.15 -1.32 30.02
CA SER A 169 -19.42 -0.48 30.97
C SER A 169 -18.71 0.69 30.28
N VAL A 170 -18.19 1.63 31.06
CA VAL A 170 -17.38 2.74 30.55
C VAL A 170 -16.09 2.24 29.91
N ASP A 171 -15.46 1.19 30.47
CA ASP A 171 -14.24 0.61 29.91
C ASP A 171 -14.50 -0.01 28.52
N ASP A 172 -15.66 -0.65 28.33
CA ASP A 172 -16.05 -1.16 27.01
C ASP A 172 -16.26 -0.03 25.99
N ILE A 173 -16.77 1.13 26.44
CA ILE A 173 -16.92 2.31 25.58
C ILE A 173 -15.54 2.86 25.18
N VAL A 174 -14.58 2.91 26.10
CA VAL A 174 -13.20 3.34 25.79
C VAL A 174 -12.55 2.37 24.79
N TYR A 175 -12.70 1.07 24.98
CA TYR A 175 -12.22 0.07 24.03
C TYR A 175 -12.90 0.21 22.66
N MET A 176 -14.22 0.41 22.63
CA MET A 176 -14.97 0.66 21.40
C MET A 176 -14.43 1.87 20.63
N LEU A 177 -14.09 2.98 21.31
CA LEU A 177 -13.54 4.15 20.64
C LEU A 177 -12.19 3.84 19.96
N LYS A 178 -11.28 3.14 20.68
CA LYS A 178 -9.98 2.71 20.14
C LYS A 178 -10.14 1.80 18.91
N MET A 179 -11.00 0.80 19.03
CA MET A 179 -11.22 -0.17 17.95
C MET A 179 -11.90 0.44 16.73
N ARG A 180 -12.85 1.35 16.94
CA ARG A 180 -13.51 2.05 15.85
C ARG A 180 -12.50 2.86 15.03
N GLU A 181 -11.54 3.51 15.69
CA GLU A 181 -10.47 4.26 15.02
C GLU A 181 -9.61 3.33 14.17
N LEU A 182 -9.09 2.24 14.75
CA LEU A 182 -8.26 1.26 14.03
C LEU A 182 -8.97 0.60 12.85
N TYR A 183 -10.25 0.23 13.02
CA TYR A 183 -11.04 -0.33 11.93
C TYR A 183 -11.23 0.67 10.80
N ARG A 184 -11.47 1.94 11.12
CA ARG A 184 -11.57 3.00 10.12
C ARG A 184 -10.23 3.24 9.44
N HIS A 185 -9.14 3.25 10.18
CA HIS A 185 -7.79 3.43 9.66
C HIS A 185 -7.43 2.35 8.63
N LEU A 186 -7.69 1.09 8.94
CA LEU A 186 -7.47 -0.02 8.01
C LEU A 186 -8.44 -0.02 6.81
N SER A 187 -9.67 0.44 6.98
CA SER A 187 -10.60 0.67 5.86
C SER A 187 -10.07 1.77 4.92
N ASN A 188 -9.55 2.88 5.47
CA ASN A 188 -8.92 3.93 4.67
C ASN A 188 -7.64 3.41 3.95
N ALA A 189 -6.93 2.43 4.52
CA ALA A 189 -5.81 1.78 3.85
C ALA A 189 -6.26 1.01 2.59
N ALA A 190 -7.43 0.36 2.65
CA ALA A 190 -8.03 -0.30 1.49
C ALA A 190 -8.38 0.72 0.38
N ASP A 191 -8.91 1.89 0.77
CA ASP A 191 -9.19 2.98 -0.17
C ASP A 191 -7.92 3.45 -0.91
N ARG A 192 -6.74 3.46 -0.24
CA ARG A 192 -5.45 3.76 -0.90
C ARG A 192 -5.07 2.69 -1.92
N GLY A 193 -5.39 1.43 -1.63
CA GLY A 193 -5.21 0.34 -2.58
C GLY A 193 -6.10 0.51 -3.82
N ASP A 194 -7.36 0.91 -3.64
CA ASP A 194 -8.29 1.23 -4.74
C ASP A 194 -7.81 2.43 -5.57
N GLU A 195 -7.35 3.50 -4.91
CA GLU A 195 -6.77 4.67 -5.57
C GLU A 195 -5.56 4.29 -6.43
N THR A 196 -4.67 3.45 -5.90
CA THR A 196 -3.52 2.91 -6.65
C THR A 196 -3.97 2.12 -7.87
N ALA A 197 -4.99 1.26 -7.72
CA ALA A 197 -5.55 0.49 -8.82
C ALA A 197 -6.18 1.38 -9.91
N ASN A 198 -6.85 2.47 -9.52
CA ASN A 198 -7.43 3.43 -10.45
C ASN A 198 -6.34 4.16 -11.27
N ILE A 199 -5.26 4.61 -10.61
CA ILE A 199 -4.12 5.25 -11.28
C ILE A 199 -3.47 4.30 -12.29
N ILE A 200 -3.31 3.01 -11.92
CA ILE A 200 -2.80 1.99 -12.86
C ILE A 200 -3.73 1.86 -14.08
N GLY A 201 -5.04 1.83 -13.86
CA GLY A 201 -6.02 1.79 -14.95
C GLY A 201 -5.91 2.99 -15.89
N ASP A 202 -5.78 4.20 -15.33
CA ASP A 202 -5.63 5.44 -16.09
C ASP A 202 -4.34 5.43 -16.94
N ILE A 203 -3.23 4.94 -16.38
CA ILE A 203 -1.96 4.76 -17.12
C ILE A 203 -2.17 3.79 -18.30
N VAL A 204 -2.81 2.65 -18.08
CA VAL A 204 -3.04 1.66 -19.13
C VAL A 204 -3.90 2.22 -20.27
N VAL A 205 -4.93 3.01 -19.94
CA VAL A 205 -5.77 3.69 -20.95
C VAL A 205 -4.94 4.63 -21.82
N LYS A 206 -3.97 5.35 -21.25
CA LYS A 206 -3.09 6.26 -22.00
C LYS A 206 -2.02 5.53 -22.83
N MET A 207 -1.63 4.32 -22.42
CA MET A 207 -0.64 3.50 -23.12
C MET A 207 -1.21 2.75 -24.33
N THR A 208 -2.54 2.68 -24.45
CA THR A 208 -3.27 1.97 -25.51
C THR A 208 -3.69 2.91 -26.63
#